data_AF-A0A1X7R570-F1
#
_entry.id   AF-A0A1X7R570-F1
#
_cell.length_a   1.000
_cell.length_b   1.000
_cell.length_c   1.000
_cell.angle_alpha   90.00
_cell.angle_beta   90.00
_cell.angle_gamma   90.00
#
_symmetry.space_group_name_H-M   'P 1'
#
loop_
_entity.id
_entity.type
_entity.pdbx_description
1 polymer ?
#
loop_
_entity_poly.entity_id
_entity_poly.type
_entity_poly.pdbx_seq_one_letter_code
_entity_poly.pdbx_strand_id
1 'polypeptide(L)'
;MKQFQSFGSTENAMLPNKHRRQAATDMYAEPENFLEIEVINPKTHRLSTSGGSEMFTDYEIVCRTNLPSFGTTSVIRTRRRYSDFEFFKKCLVKEIALASHPPVTVPSLPGKIILSNRFSDEVIEERRKGLSKWLQSVAGHPLLQSGSHVLVRFIEEPKFMG
;
A
#
# COMPACT_ATOMS: atom_id res chain seq x y z
N MET A 1 -20.98 -72.56 33.00
CA MET A 1 -19.76 -71.90 32.47
C MET A 1 -20.14 -71.01 31.30
N LYS A 2 -20.12 -69.68 31.50
CA LYS A 2 -20.20 -68.66 30.44
C LYS A 2 -19.24 -67.53 30.86
N GLN A 3 -18.28 -67.22 29.99
CA GLN A 3 -17.22 -66.23 30.20
C GLN A 3 -17.77 -64.81 30.22
N PHE A 4 -17.25 -63.99 31.13
CA PHE A 4 -17.33 -62.53 31.09
C PHE A 4 -16.34 -62.01 30.05
N GLN A 5 -16.75 -61.07 29.19
CA GLN A 5 -15.85 -60.21 28.43
C GLN A 5 -15.96 -58.77 28.95
N SER A 6 -14.83 -58.25 29.41
CA SER A 6 -14.60 -56.85 29.76
C SER A 6 -14.28 -56.08 28.48
N PHE A 7 -14.96 -54.97 28.25
CA PHE A 7 -14.58 -54.02 27.19
C PHE A 7 -13.65 -52.97 27.79
N GLY A 8 -12.36 -53.13 27.52
CA GLY A 8 -11.31 -52.15 27.79
C GLY A 8 -11.22 -51.08 26.70
N SER A 9 -10.65 -49.96 27.10
CA SER A 9 -10.77 -48.61 26.56
C SER A 9 -9.95 -48.28 25.30
N THR A 10 -10.28 -47.08 24.77
CA THR A 10 -9.44 -46.08 24.08
C THR A 10 -9.25 -46.16 22.57
N GLU A 11 -9.65 -45.04 21.96
CA GLU A 11 -9.66 -44.67 20.55
C GLU A 11 -8.23 -44.52 19.99
N ASN A 12 -7.93 -45.21 18.89
CA ASN A 12 -6.78 -44.88 18.05
C ASN A 12 -7.20 -43.81 17.03
N ALA A 13 -7.29 -42.56 17.47
CA ALA A 13 -7.29 -41.41 16.57
C ALA A 13 -5.85 -41.18 16.05
N MET A 14 -5.56 -41.66 14.84
CA MET A 14 -4.32 -41.33 14.14
C MET A 14 -4.31 -39.82 13.84
N LEU A 15 -3.50 -39.07 14.57
CA LEU A 15 -3.21 -37.66 14.24
C LEU A 15 -2.42 -37.61 12.92
N PRO A 16 -2.82 -36.79 11.93
CA PRO A 16 -2.02 -36.59 10.73
C PRO A 16 -0.74 -35.82 11.11
N ASN A 17 0.40 -36.44 10.81
CA ASN A 17 1.74 -35.89 11.03
C ASN A 17 1.89 -34.53 10.31
N LYS A 18 1.85 -33.44 11.07
CA LYS A 18 1.82 -32.05 10.60
C LYS A 18 3.21 -31.46 10.30
N HIS A 19 4.22 -32.31 10.09
CA HIS A 19 5.54 -31.88 9.65
C HIS A 19 5.67 -31.96 8.13
N ARG A 20 4.78 -31.23 7.44
CA ARG A 20 5.09 -30.75 6.10
C ARG A 20 6.25 -29.78 6.29
N ARG A 21 7.42 -30.09 5.74
CA ARG A 21 8.62 -29.23 5.75
C ARG A 21 8.20 -27.77 5.58
N GLN A 22 8.09 -27.01 6.67
CA GLN A 22 7.99 -25.56 6.59
C GLN A 22 9.30 -25.12 5.96
N ALA A 23 9.22 -24.40 4.83
CA ALA A 23 10.40 -23.81 4.23
C ALA A 23 11.07 -22.94 5.31
N ALA A 24 12.41 -22.93 5.39
CA ALA A 24 13.13 -22.21 6.45
C ALA A 24 12.77 -20.71 6.52
N THR A 25 12.19 -20.16 5.45
CA THR A 25 11.62 -18.80 5.37
C THR A 25 10.40 -18.59 6.25
N ASP A 26 9.55 -19.61 6.46
CA ASP A 26 8.34 -19.49 7.30
C ASP A 26 8.66 -19.41 8.80
N MET A 27 9.85 -19.89 9.21
CA MET A 27 10.29 -19.87 10.61
C MET A 27 10.65 -18.46 11.11
N TYR A 28 10.86 -17.51 10.19
CA TYR A 28 11.22 -16.11 10.46
C TYR A 28 10.28 -15.13 9.75
N ALA A 29 9.11 -15.60 9.30
CA ALA A 29 8.11 -14.70 8.73
C ALA A 29 7.62 -13.74 9.83
N GLU A 30 7.44 -12.47 9.47
CA GLU A 30 6.88 -11.50 10.40
C GLU A 30 5.46 -11.94 10.79
N PRO A 31 5.18 -12.06 12.11
CA PRO A 31 3.92 -12.64 12.58
C PRO A 31 2.71 -11.73 12.35
N GLU A 32 2.93 -10.44 12.07
CA GLU A 32 1.88 -9.43 11.91
C GLU A 32 1.91 -8.79 10.53
N ASN A 33 0.73 -8.40 10.06
CA ASN A 33 0.62 -7.62 8.82
C ASN A 33 1.13 -6.20 9.05
N PHE A 34 1.97 -5.71 8.14
CA PHE A 34 2.52 -4.35 8.18
C PHE A 34 2.42 -3.68 6.81
N LEU A 35 2.36 -2.35 6.83
CA LEU A 35 2.55 -1.50 5.67
C LEU A 35 3.35 -0.27 6.10
N GLU A 36 4.57 -0.18 5.59
CA GLU A 36 5.45 0.98 5.73
C GLU A 36 5.50 1.70 4.39
N ILE A 37 5.23 3.00 4.37
CA ILE A 37 5.23 3.77 3.14
C ILE A 37 5.82 5.15 3.34
N GLU A 38 6.65 5.58 2.38
CA GLU A 38 7.28 6.89 2.38
C GLU A 38 7.29 7.51 0.98
N VAL A 39 7.23 8.85 0.95
CA VAL A 39 7.41 9.63 -0.28
C VAL A 39 8.77 10.32 -0.20
N ILE A 40 9.71 9.92 -1.05
CA ILE A 40 11.11 10.33 -1.00
C ILE A 40 11.62 10.80 -2.37
N ASN A 41 12.89 11.24 -2.42
CA ASN A 41 13.66 11.43 -3.65
C ASN A 41 12.90 12.24 -4.73
N PRO A 42 12.55 13.51 -4.45
CA PRO A 42 11.94 14.38 -5.44
C PRO A 42 12.89 14.58 -6.62
N LYS A 43 12.37 14.53 -7.85
CA LYS A 43 13.14 14.80 -9.07
C LYS A 43 12.39 15.74 -9.99
N THR A 44 13.05 16.82 -10.40
CA THR A 44 12.52 17.76 -11.39
C THR A 44 13.07 17.40 -12.76
N HIS A 45 12.18 17.14 -13.69
CA HIS A 45 12.48 16.76 -15.06
C HIS A 45 12.23 17.96 -15.98
N ARG A 46 13.11 18.13 -16.96
CA ARG A 46 12.95 19.10 -18.05
C ARG A 46 12.81 18.32 -19.36
N LEU A 47 11.64 18.39 -19.97
CA LEU A 47 11.37 17.81 -21.29
C LEU A 47 11.48 18.93 -22.32
N SER A 48 12.35 18.75 -23.31
CA SER A 48 12.34 19.58 -24.51
C SER A 48 11.33 18.97 -25.48
N THR A 49 10.29 19.73 -25.81
CA THR A 49 9.31 19.38 -26.83
C THR A 49 9.42 20.36 -27.99
N SER A 50 8.95 19.98 -29.18
CA SER A 50 9.01 20.82 -30.38
C SER A 50 8.27 22.16 -30.25
N GLY A 51 7.37 22.30 -29.26
CA GLY A 51 6.62 23.53 -28.96
C GLY A 51 7.04 24.26 -27.69
N GLY A 52 8.10 23.83 -26.99
CA GLY A 52 8.57 24.47 -25.75
C GLY A 52 9.20 23.48 -24.75
N SER A 53 9.61 23.99 -23.58
CA SER A 53 10.09 23.13 -22.48
C SER A 53 8.97 22.89 -21.47
N GLU A 54 8.62 21.63 -21.23
CA GLU A 54 7.76 21.23 -20.12
C GLU A 54 8.62 20.84 -18.92
N MET A 55 8.23 21.31 -17.74
CA MET A 55 8.87 20.94 -16.49
C MET A 55 7.87 20.35 -15.51
N PHE A 56 8.26 19.26 -14.85
CA PHE A 56 7.47 18.64 -13.80
C PHE A 56 8.38 18.04 -12.73
N THR A 57 7.83 17.92 -11.53
CA THR A 57 8.49 17.25 -10.40
C THR A 57 7.68 16.03 -10.04
N ASP A 58 8.34 14.89 -9.91
CA ASP A 58 7.77 13.66 -9.38
C ASP A 58 8.49 13.22 -8.11
N TYR A 59 7.85 12.32 -7.37
CA TYR A 59 8.31 11.82 -6.08
C TYR A 59 8.36 10.29 -6.14
N GLU A 60 9.37 9.69 -5.52
CA GLU A 60 9.44 8.24 -5.34
C GLU A 60 8.54 7.83 -4.19
N ILE A 61 7.66 6.87 -4.42
CA ILE A 61 6.94 6.16 -3.36
C ILE A 61 7.71 4.87 -3.11
N VAL A 62 8.10 4.64 -1.87
CA VAL A 62 8.66 3.36 -1.42
C VAL A 62 7.68 2.75 -0.43
N CYS A 63 7.19 1.56 -0.74
CA CYS A 63 6.28 0.81 0.12
C CYS A 63 6.89 -0.54 0.46
N ARG A 64 6.85 -0.94 1.74
CA ARG A 64 7.20 -2.28 2.20
C ARG A 64 5.98 -2.84 2.91
N THR A 65 5.54 -4.03 2.52
CA THR A 65 4.34 -4.63 3.09
C THR A 65 4.34 -6.14 2.88
N ASN A 66 3.68 -6.86 3.78
CA ASN A 66 3.30 -8.26 3.64
C ASN A 66 1.78 -8.43 3.51
N LEU A 67 1.03 -7.34 3.30
CA LEU A 67 -0.43 -7.40 3.17
C LEU A 67 -0.84 -8.21 1.94
N PRO A 68 -1.82 -9.11 2.06
CA PRO A 68 -2.24 -9.99 0.96
C PRO A 68 -2.97 -9.27 -0.18
N SER A 69 -3.37 -8.00 0.02
CA SER A 69 -3.96 -7.15 -1.01
C SER A 69 -2.95 -6.65 -2.03
N PHE A 70 -1.66 -6.74 -1.72
CA PHE A 70 -0.55 -6.39 -2.60
C PHE A 70 -0.02 -7.65 -3.30
N GLY A 71 0.63 -7.46 -4.44
CA GLY A 71 1.29 -8.52 -5.20
C GLY A 71 2.42 -9.19 -4.42
N THR A 72 3.06 -10.19 -5.04
CA THR A 72 4.07 -11.04 -4.40
C THR A 72 5.35 -10.29 -3.98
N THR A 73 5.56 -9.06 -4.45
CA THR A 73 6.76 -8.28 -4.15
C THR A 73 6.60 -7.53 -2.84
N SER A 74 7.44 -7.85 -1.85
CA SER A 74 7.40 -7.22 -0.52
C SER A 74 7.89 -5.77 -0.48
N VAL A 75 8.60 -5.31 -1.52
CA VAL A 75 9.12 -3.93 -1.63
C VAL A 75 8.74 -3.34 -3.00
N ILE A 76 7.92 -2.31 -2.98
CA ILE A 76 7.40 -1.64 -4.16
C ILE A 76 8.03 -0.24 -4.28
N ARG A 77 8.43 0.13 -5.50
CA ARG A 77 8.94 1.47 -5.82
C ARG A 77 8.25 2.01 -7.07
N THR A 78 7.53 3.11 -6.91
CA THR A 78 6.87 3.80 -8.02
C THR A 78 7.16 5.30 -7.98
N ARG A 79 6.86 6.01 -9.07
CA ARG A 79 6.99 7.48 -9.11
C ARG A 79 5.65 8.13 -9.44
N ARG A 80 5.36 9.23 -8.75
CA ARG A 80 4.09 9.97 -8.88
C ARG A 80 4.34 11.47 -8.90
N ARG A 81 3.65 12.18 -9.80
CA ARG A 81 3.51 13.64 -9.77
C ARG A 81 2.46 14.03 -8.74
N TYR A 82 2.50 15.28 -8.28
CA TYR A 82 1.44 15.81 -7.40
C TYR A 82 0.03 15.68 -8.01
N SER A 83 -0.11 15.86 -9.32
CA SER A 83 -1.37 15.66 -10.05
C SER A 83 -1.91 14.23 -9.94
N ASP A 84 -1.02 13.23 -9.83
CA ASP A 84 -1.41 11.83 -9.71
C ASP A 84 -2.00 11.57 -8.31
N PHE A 85 -1.49 12.25 -7.27
CA PHE A 85 -2.10 12.25 -5.94
C PHE A 85 -3.48 12.92 -5.93
N GLU A 86 -3.64 14.05 -6.64
CA GLU A 86 -4.95 14.69 -6.79
C GLU A 86 -5.96 13.76 -7.46
N PHE A 87 -5.55 13.07 -8.51
CA PHE A 87 -6.39 12.09 -9.20
C PHE A 87 -6.69 10.87 -8.32
N PHE A 88 -5.68 10.34 -7.64
CA PHE A 88 -5.81 9.23 -6.69
C PHE A 88 -6.84 9.54 -5.62
N LYS A 89 -6.73 10.70 -4.96
CA LYS A 89 -7.71 11.13 -3.95
C LYS A 89 -9.14 11.15 -4.51
N LYS A 90 -9.35 11.63 -5.74
CA LYS A 90 -10.67 11.64 -6.37
C LYS A 90 -11.22 10.23 -6.59
N CYS A 91 -10.39 9.32 -7.09
CA CYS A 91 -10.79 7.93 -7.32
C CYS A 91 -11.08 7.21 -6.00
N LEU A 92 -10.23 7.41 -4.99
CA LEU A 92 -10.37 6.80 -3.68
C LEU A 92 -11.66 7.25 -2.98
N VAL A 93 -11.98 8.54 -3.00
CA VAL A 93 -13.22 9.07 -2.43
C VAL A 93 -14.45 8.46 -3.13
N LYS A 94 -14.40 8.27 -4.45
CA LYS A 94 -15.48 7.61 -5.20
C LYS A 94 -15.64 6.14 -4.81
N GLU A 95 -14.53 5.39 -4.68
CA GLU A 95 -14.55 3.98 -4.26
C GLU A 95 -15.13 3.83 -2.85
N ILE A 96 -14.66 4.65 -1.90
CA ILE A 96 -15.13 4.64 -0.51
C ILE A 96 -16.64 4.95 -0.45
N ALA A 97 -17.12 5.92 -1.22
CA ALA A 97 -18.54 6.28 -1.25
C ALA A 97 -19.44 5.13 -1.74
N LEU A 98 -18.91 4.18 -2.52
CA LEU A 98 -19.65 3.04 -3.05
C LEU A 98 -19.50 1.77 -2.18
N ALA A 99 -18.37 1.62 -1.47
CA ALA A 99 -17.98 0.35 -0.87
C ALA A 99 -17.83 0.37 0.67
N SER A 100 -17.77 1.54 1.31
CA SER A 100 -17.41 1.62 2.73
C SER A 100 -18.58 1.98 3.65
N HIS A 101 -18.85 1.08 4.60
CA HIS A 101 -19.65 1.36 5.80
C HIS A 101 -18.87 0.87 7.03
N PRO A 102 -18.50 1.75 7.98
CA PRO A 102 -18.76 3.19 8.06
C PRO A 102 -17.98 4.04 7.03
N PRO A 103 -18.38 5.30 6.80
CA PRO A 103 -17.69 6.19 5.87
C PRO A 103 -16.26 6.51 6.35
N VAL A 104 -15.28 6.31 5.48
CA VAL A 104 -13.88 6.68 5.72
C VAL A 104 -13.62 8.10 5.21
N THR A 105 -13.10 8.97 6.06
CA THR A 105 -12.75 10.34 5.68
C THR A 105 -11.32 10.39 5.12
N VAL A 106 -11.16 10.87 3.89
CA VAL A 106 -9.85 11.06 3.27
C VAL A 106 -9.30 12.46 3.57
N PRO A 107 -8.12 12.60 4.19
CA PRO A 107 -7.55 13.91 4.54
C PRO A 107 -7.26 14.79 3.31
N SER A 108 -7.09 16.09 3.54
CA SER A 108 -6.68 17.04 2.50
C SER A 108 -5.23 16.84 2.07
N LEU A 109 -4.98 16.90 0.76
CA LEU A 109 -3.62 16.93 0.23
C LEU A 109 -2.92 18.23 0.65
N PRO A 110 -1.57 18.24 0.73
CA PRO A 110 -0.84 19.49 0.93
C PRO A 110 -1.19 20.48 -0.19
N GLY A 111 -1.25 21.78 0.14
CA GLY A 111 -1.81 22.81 -0.74
C GLY A 111 -1.23 22.84 -2.15
N LYS A 112 -2.10 23.14 -3.13
CA LYS A 112 -1.68 23.38 -4.50
C LYS A 112 -0.88 24.68 -4.56
N ILE A 113 0.31 24.61 -5.15
CA ILE A 113 1.19 25.78 -5.30
C ILE A 113 0.88 26.41 -6.65
N ILE A 114 0.30 27.59 -6.61
CA ILE A 114 -0.20 28.35 -7.77
C ILE A 114 0.84 29.39 -8.25
N LEU A 115 1.89 29.63 -7.46
CA LEU A 115 2.91 30.65 -7.72
C LEU A 115 4.07 30.14 -8.60
N SER A 116 4.77 31.07 -9.24
CA SER A 116 5.92 30.83 -10.14
C SER A 116 7.07 30.05 -9.49
N ASN A 117 7.18 30.08 -8.15
CA ASN A 117 8.22 29.40 -7.39
C ASN A 117 7.98 27.90 -7.15
N ARG A 118 7.11 27.24 -7.94
CA ARG A 118 6.72 25.83 -7.77
C ARG A 118 7.87 24.80 -7.89
N PHE A 119 9.05 25.23 -8.33
CA PHE A 119 10.22 24.38 -8.53
C PHE A 119 11.38 24.73 -7.58
N SER A 120 11.15 25.56 -6.55
CA SER A 120 12.17 25.80 -5.52
C SER A 120 12.32 24.57 -4.64
N ASP A 121 13.52 24.38 -4.10
CA ASP A 121 13.83 23.23 -3.26
C ASP A 121 12.99 23.22 -1.97
N GLU A 122 12.69 24.39 -1.40
CA GLU A 122 11.84 24.51 -0.20
C GLU A 122 10.41 24.04 -0.50
N VAL A 123 9.85 24.49 -1.61
CA VAL A 123 8.52 24.10 -2.08
C VAL A 123 8.46 22.59 -2.35
N ILE A 124 9.47 22.06 -3.02
CA ILE A 124 9.54 20.65 -3.38
C ILE A 124 9.61 19.80 -2.10
N GLU A 125 10.43 20.18 -1.12
CA GLU A 125 10.61 19.45 0.12
C GLU A 125 9.40 19.57 1.05
N GLU A 126 8.79 20.75 1.18
CA GLU A 126 7.54 20.93 1.93
C GLU A 126 6.44 20.04 1.37
N ARG A 127 6.28 20.04 0.04
CA ARG A 127 5.31 19.18 -0.64
C ARG A 127 5.65 17.70 -0.43
N ARG A 128 6.91 17.29 -0.54
CA ARG A 128 7.33 15.89 -0.29
C ARG A 128 6.94 15.45 1.11
N LYS A 129 7.25 16.25 2.15
CA LYS A 129 6.86 15.96 3.55
C LYS A 129 5.34 15.85 3.70
N GLY A 130 4.60 16.78 3.11
CA GLY A 130 3.14 16.77 3.13
C GLY A 130 2.54 15.53 2.46
N LEU A 131 3.07 15.14 1.29
CA LEU A 131 2.64 13.94 0.56
C LEU A 131 2.97 12.68 1.34
N SER A 132 4.15 12.60 1.98
CA SER A 132 4.55 11.44 2.80
C SER A 132 3.59 11.25 3.98
N LYS A 133 3.32 12.30 4.75
CA LYS A 133 2.38 12.25 5.88
C LYS A 133 0.97 11.89 5.43
N TRP A 134 0.51 12.49 4.34
CA TRP A 134 -0.82 12.23 3.79
C TRP A 134 -0.96 10.77 3.36
N LEU A 135 0.03 10.24 2.62
CA LEU A 135 0.00 8.87 2.11
C LEU A 135 0.11 7.84 3.24
N GLN A 136 0.93 8.09 4.26
CA GLN A 136 0.99 7.27 5.48
C GLN A 136 -0.36 7.20 6.18
N SER A 137 -1.06 8.34 6.33
CA SER A 137 -2.39 8.36 6.95
C SER A 137 -3.43 7.59 6.14
N VAL A 138 -3.39 7.68 4.81
CA VAL A 138 -4.35 6.99 3.93
C VAL A 138 -4.04 5.50 3.85
N ALA A 139 -2.79 5.13 3.55
CA ALA A 139 -2.38 3.73 3.40
C ALA A 139 -2.33 2.98 4.74
N GLY A 140 -2.20 3.68 5.86
CA GLY A 140 -2.29 3.12 7.21
C GLY A 140 -3.72 2.80 7.66
N HIS A 141 -4.75 3.16 6.88
CA HIS A 141 -6.15 2.93 7.28
C HIS A 141 -6.56 1.47 7.03
N PRO A 142 -6.95 0.69 8.06
CA PRO A 142 -7.20 -0.75 7.92
C PRO A 142 -8.24 -1.12 6.85
N LEU A 143 -9.34 -0.36 6.76
CA LEU A 143 -10.38 -0.61 5.74
C LEU A 143 -9.90 -0.35 4.31
N LEU A 144 -8.95 0.56 4.12
CA LEU A 144 -8.39 0.83 2.79
C LEU A 144 -7.35 -0.23 2.42
N GLN A 145 -6.56 -0.68 3.40
CA GLN A 145 -5.61 -1.79 3.22
C GLN A 145 -6.27 -3.09 2.76
N SER A 146 -7.45 -3.41 3.30
CA SER A 146 -8.17 -4.64 2.97
C SER A 146 -9.14 -4.53 1.79
N GLY A 147 -9.65 -3.33 1.50
CA GLY A 147 -10.79 -3.15 0.59
C GLY A 147 -10.60 -2.19 -0.59
N SER A 148 -9.50 -1.44 -0.66
CA SER A 148 -9.31 -0.44 -1.73
C SER A 148 -8.43 -0.96 -2.86
N HIS A 149 -9.03 -1.22 -4.02
CA HIS A 149 -8.28 -1.52 -5.24
C HIS A 149 -7.56 -0.27 -5.77
N VAL A 150 -8.16 0.91 -5.58
CA VAL A 150 -7.56 2.18 -5.99
C VAL A 150 -6.25 2.44 -5.23
N LEU A 151 -6.19 2.13 -3.92
CA LEU A 151 -4.97 2.25 -3.11
C LEU A 151 -3.86 1.33 -3.63
N VAL A 152 -4.16 0.05 -3.82
CA VAL A 152 -3.18 -0.94 -4.29
C VAL A 152 -2.62 -0.52 -5.65
N ARG A 153 -3.49 -0.19 -6.62
CA ARG A 153 -3.06 0.28 -7.95
C ARG A 153 -2.20 1.54 -7.87
N PHE A 154 -2.56 2.50 -7.03
CA PHE A 154 -1.78 3.73 -6.85
C PHE A 154 -0.37 3.46 -6.32
N ILE A 155 -0.17 2.42 -5.50
CA ILE A 155 1.14 2.09 -4.94
C ILE A 155 1.96 1.22 -5.90
N GLU A 156 1.34 0.22 -6.54
CA GLU A 156 2.03 -0.83 -7.30
C GLU A 156 2.27 -0.52 -8.78
N GLU A 157 1.30 0.11 -9.45
CA GLU A 157 1.36 0.19 -10.91
C GLU A 157 2.50 1.13 -11.36
N PRO A 158 3.30 0.79 -12.38
CA PRO A 158 4.35 1.68 -12.86
C PRO A 158 3.83 3.06 -13.27
N LYS A 159 2.60 3.12 -13.79
CA LYS A 159 1.90 4.34 -14.18
C LYS A 159 0.51 4.34 -13.57
N PHE A 160 0.14 5.43 -12.91
CA PHE A 160 -1.21 5.65 -12.40
C PHE A 160 -1.85 6.75 -13.23
N MET A 161 -2.70 6.36 -14.18
CA MET A 161 -3.42 7.27 -15.07
C MET A 161 -4.92 7.10 -14.87
N GLY A 162 -5.64 8.20 -15.12
CA GLY A 162 -7.09 8.21 -15.30
C GLY A 162 -7.48 8.04 -16.75
#